data_AF-A0AAW8L1I4-F1
#
_entry.id   AF-A0AAW8L1I4-F1
#
_cell.length_a   1.000
_cell.length_b   1.000
_cell.length_c   1.000
_cell.angle_alpha   90.00
_cell.angle_beta   90.00
_cell.angle_gamma   90.00
#
_symmetry.space_group_name_H-M   'P 1'
#
loop_
_entity.id
_entity.type
_entity.pdbx_description
1 polymer ?
#
loop_
_entity_poly.entity_id
_entity_poly.type
_entity_poly.pdbx_seq_one_letter_code
_entity_poly.pdbx_strand_id
1 'polypeptide(L)'
;DLEWSYAGKFTLNNGDPALNIDIPIDPDLTVPTSPLFVQKVATNKNSEIGEFEEYTVTVANRGTVDSKDVSITDTLPRGFIYVQGSMRIDGTKVADPLGGKGPYLKLGLGTLTP
;
A
#
# COMPACT_ATOMS: atom_id res chain seq x y z
N ASP A 1 -13.17 -45.27 -15.44
CA ASP A 1 -13.34 -44.99 -16.87
C ASP A 1 -12.05 -44.34 -17.34
N LEU A 2 -11.32 -45.04 -18.21
CA LEU A 2 -9.93 -44.79 -18.59
C LEU A 2 -9.82 -44.23 -20.02
N GLU A 3 -10.93 -43.77 -20.61
CA GLU A 3 -11.03 -43.51 -22.04
C GLU A 3 -10.67 -42.07 -22.48
N TRP A 4 -10.09 -41.25 -21.61
CA TRP A 4 -9.79 -39.83 -21.93
C TRP A 4 -8.32 -39.43 -21.96
N SER A 5 -7.36 -40.36 -21.85
CA SER A 5 -5.96 -40.05 -22.18
C SER A 5 -5.58 -40.64 -23.54
N TYR A 6 -5.65 -39.81 -24.59
CA TYR A 6 -5.05 -40.15 -25.88
C TYR A 6 -3.53 -40.00 -25.78
N ALA A 7 -2.86 -40.94 -25.12
CA ALA A 7 -1.39 -40.97 -25.05
C ALA A 7 -0.83 -41.47 -26.38
N GLY A 8 -0.75 -40.57 -27.37
CA GLY A 8 -0.05 -40.84 -28.62
C GLY A 8 1.43 -41.13 -28.36
N LYS A 9 2.00 -42.12 -29.06
CA LYS A 9 3.41 -42.48 -28.94
C LYS A 9 4.28 -41.37 -29.55
N PHE A 10 4.92 -40.57 -28.70
CA PHE A 10 5.93 -39.60 -29.11
C PHE A 10 7.28 -40.30 -29.31
N THR A 11 7.87 -40.19 -30.49
CA THR A 11 9.16 -40.84 -30.82
C THR A 11 10.13 -39.78 -31.35
N LEU A 12 11.29 -39.65 -30.73
CA LEU A 12 12.40 -38.82 -31.21
C LEU A 12 13.40 -39.70 -31.97
N ASN A 13 13.78 -39.28 -33.17
CA ASN A 13 14.75 -39.93 -34.04
C ASN A 13 16.11 -39.23 -33.98
N ASN A 14 17.15 -39.92 -34.40
CA ASN A 14 18.49 -39.35 -34.52
C ASN A 14 18.50 -38.26 -35.60
N GLY A 15 18.78 -37.01 -35.21
CA GLY A 15 18.76 -35.84 -36.08
C GLY A 15 17.53 -34.93 -35.92
N ASP A 16 16.55 -35.33 -35.10
CA ASP A 16 15.43 -34.45 -34.76
C ASP A 16 15.93 -33.25 -33.93
N PRO A 17 15.30 -32.07 -34.08
CA PRO A 17 15.65 -30.91 -33.28
C PRO A 17 15.44 -31.21 -31.80
N ALA A 18 16.26 -30.60 -30.94
CA ALA A 18 16.09 -30.70 -29.51
C ALA A 18 14.68 -30.24 -29.11
N LEU A 19 13.99 -31.06 -28.31
CA LEU A 19 12.71 -30.70 -27.75
C LEU A 19 12.93 -29.67 -26.64
N ASN A 20 12.68 -28.41 -26.96
CA ASN A 20 12.77 -27.32 -25.99
C ASN A 20 11.38 -27.12 -25.37
N ILE A 21 11.13 -27.81 -24.26
CA ILE A 21 9.95 -27.51 -23.44
C ILE A 21 10.29 -26.29 -22.59
N ASP A 22 9.72 -25.15 -22.96
CA ASP A 22 9.73 -23.95 -22.13
C ASP A 22 8.76 -24.19 -20.96
N ILE A 23 9.30 -24.60 -19.81
CA ILE A 23 8.52 -24.64 -18.57
C ILE A 23 8.61 -23.24 -17.98
N PRO A 24 7.50 -22.49 -17.87
CA PRO A 24 7.54 -21.21 -17.19
C PRO A 24 8.01 -21.47 -15.75
N ILE A 25 9.12 -20.83 -15.36
CA ILE A 25 9.47 -20.69 -13.96
C ILE A 25 8.39 -19.81 -13.34
N ASP A 26 7.61 -20.36 -12.40
CA ASP A 26 6.79 -19.52 -11.54
C ASP A 26 7.73 -18.59 -10.76
N PRO A 27 7.52 -17.26 -10.80
CA PRO A 27 8.37 -16.35 -10.06
C PRO A 27 8.27 -16.67 -8.57
N ASP A 28 9.43 -16.83 -7.92
CA ASP A 28 9.51 -17.01 -6.48
C ASP A 28 8.86 -15.78 -5.81
N LEU A 29 7.83 -16.03 -4.98
CA LEU A 29 7.07 -14.99 -4.28
C LEU A 29 7.87 -14.32 -3.15
N THR A 30 9.18 -14.60 -3.04
CA THR A 30 10.13 -13.95 -2.14
C THR A 30 10.57 -12.55 -2.60
N VAL A 31 9.80 -11.91 -3.49
CA VAL A 31 9.97 -10.46 -3.73
C VAL A 31 9.73 -9.75 -2.40
N PRO A 32 10.72 -9.02 -1.85
CA PRO A 32 10.50 -8.24 -0.64
C PRO A 32 9.38 -7.23 -0.92
N THR A 33 8.21 -7.48 -0.35
CA THR A 33 7.08 -6.58 -0.47
C THR A 33 7.12 -5.60 0.70
N SER A 34 6.78 -4.35 0.42
CA SER A 34 6.60 -3.32 1.44
C SER A 34 5.17 -2.77 1.36
N PRO A 35 4.13 -3.61 1.57
CA PRO A 35 2.76 -3.16 1.58
C PRO A 35 2.57 -2.18 2.74
N LEU A 36 2.33 -0.92 2.38
CA LEU A 36 1.90 0.10 3.32
C LEU A 36 0.40 -0.03 3.56
N PHE A 37 0.03 -0.01 4.83
CA PHE A 37 -1.35 0.05 5.27
C PHE A 37 -1.63 1.45 5.83
N VAL A 38 -2.79 2.00 5.47
CA VAL A 38 -3.25 3.30 5.97
C VAL A 38 -4.67 3.16 6.45
N GLN A 39 -4.94 3.65 7.66
CA GLN A 39 -6.28 3.76 8.21
C GLN A 39 -6.48 5.18 8.74
N LYS A 40 -7.61 5.79 8.40
CA LYS A 40 -8.01 7.10 8.92
C LYS A 40 -9.34 6.95 9.66
N VAL A 41 -9.40 7.52 10.86
CA VAL A 41 -10.56 7.46 11.74
C VAL A 41 -10.86 8.88 12.24
N ALA A 42 -12.12 9.27 12.18
CA ALA A 42 -12.62 10.47 12.86
C ALA A 42 -13.07 10.10 14.27
N THR A 43 -12.90 11.00 15.23
CA THR A 43 -13.39 10.79 16.59
C THR A 43 -14.92 10.68 16.62
N ASN A 44 -15.63 11.54 15.89
CA ASN A 44 -17.08 11.47 15.78
C ASN A 44 -17.52 10.99 14.40
N LYS A 45 -18.63 10.24 14.36
CA LYS A 45 -19.27 9.84 13.09
C LYS A 45 -20.19 10.92 12.54
N ASN A 46 -20.67 11.80 13.42
CA ASN A 46 -21.60 12.87 13.11
C ASN A 46 -21.02 14.14 13.74
N SER A 47 -20.99 15.21 12.96
CA SER A 47 -20.43 16.51 13.36
C SER A 47 -21.33 17.62 12.84
N GLU A 48 -21.46 18.69 13.61
CA GLU A 48 -22.18 19.87 13.18
C GLU A 48 -21.27 20.88 12.49
N ILE A 49 -21.87 21.77 11.70
CA ILE A 49 -21.12 22.83 11.02
C ILE A 49 -20.52 23.76 12.08
N GLY A 50 -19.20 23.92 12.02
CA GLY A 50 -18.44 24.78 12.95
C GLY A 50 -17.79 24.02 14.10
N GLU A 51 -18.03 22.72 14.23
CA GLU A 51 -17.32 21.87 15.19
C GLU A 51 -15.92 21.49 14.71
N PHE A 52 -15.06 21.12 15.66
CA PHE A 52 -13.75 20.58 15.39
C PHE A 52 -13.81 19.06 15.40
N GLU A 53 -13.33 18.45 14.31
CA GLU A 53 -13.15 17.01 14.24
C GLU A 53 -11.68 16.63 14.30
N GLU A 54 -11.36 15.78 15.27
CA GLU A 54 -10.04 15.18 15.37
C GLU A 54 -9.99 13.93 14.48
N TYR A 55 -8.93 13.84 13.69
CA TYR A 55 -8.66 12.69 12.83
C TYR A 55 -7.36 12.01 13.24
N THR A 56 -7.43 10.70 13.40
CA THR A 56 -6.26 9.84 13.63
C THR A 56 -5.96 9.06 12.36
N VAL A 57 -4.73 9.19 11.86
CA VAL A 57 -4.25 8.44 10.70
C VAL A 57 -3.13 7.49 11.14
N THR A 58 -3.38 6.20 11.03
CA THR A 58 -2.41 5.14 11.31
C THR A 58 -1.79 4.67 10.01
N VAL A 59 -0.46 4.70 9.93
CA VAL A 59 0.30 4.16 8.80
C VAL A 59 1.23 3.07 9.31
N ALA A 60 1.24 1.92 8.64
CA ALA A 60 2.08 0.79 9.00
C ALA A 60 2.72 0.17 7.76
N ASN A 61 3.99 -0.20 7.86
CA ASN A 61 4.63 -1.07 6.88
C ASN A 61 4.38 -2.51 7.32
N ARG A 62 3.64 -3.29 6.52
CA ARG A 62 3.37 -4.71 6.79
C ARG A 62 4.23 -5.64 5.93
N GLY A 63 5.32 -5.11 5.42
CA GLY A 63 6.26 -5.84 4.57
C GLY A 63 7.32 -6.60 5.33
N THR A 64 8.29 -7.09 4.56
CA THR A 64 9.48 -7.77 5.09
C THR A 64 10.73 -6.89 5.06
N VAL A 65 10.62 -5.67 4.53
CA VAL A 65 11.72 -4.68 4.39
C VAL A 65 11.24 -3.27 4.71
N ASP A 66 12.16 -2.38 5.07
CA ASP A 66 11.89 -0.96 5.32
C ASP A 66 11.30 -0.23 4.11
N SER A 67 10.24 0.56 4.33
CA SER A 67 9.75 1.55 3.37
C SER A 67 10.51 2.85 3.58
N LYS A 68 11.22 3.35 2.57
CA LYS A 68 11.92 4.64 2.64
C LYS A 68 11.11 5.75 1.99
N ASP A 69 11.37 7.00 2.39
CA ASP A 69 10.77 8.21 1.82
C ASP A 69 9.24 8.19 1.78
N VAL A 70 8.62 7.57 2.79
CA VAL A 70 7.17 7.45 2.89
C VAL A 70 6.57 8.84 3.11
N SER A 71 5.51 9.12 2.37
CA SER A 71 4.71 10.32 2.54
C SER A 71 3.23 9.99 2.44
N ILE A 72 2.41 10.82 3.09
CA ILE A 72 0.96 10.72 3.04
C ILE A 72 0.37 12.01 2.48
N THR A 73 -0.63 11.86 1.62
CA THR A 73 -1.44 12.97 1.12
C THR A 73 -2.87 12.76 1.60
N ASP A 74 -3.39 13.72 2.35
CA ASP A 74 -4.76 13.73 2.83
C ASP A 74 -5.56 14.79 2.07
N THR A 75 -6.70 14.40 1.52
CA THR A 75 -7.61 15.32 0.83
C THR A 75 -8.81 15.58 1.71
N LEU A 76 -8.87 16.79 2.27
CA LEU A 76 -9.97 17.23 3.11
C LEU A 76 -11.27 17.29 2.30
N PRO A 77 -12.39 16.75 2.83
CA PRO A 77 -13.71 16.94 2.24
C PRO A 77 -14.06 18.43 2.14
N ARG A 78 -14.96 18.77 1.21
CA ARG A 78 -15.45 20.14 1.08
C ARG A 78 -16.06 20.63 2.40
N GLY A 79 -15.76 21.87 2.78
CA GLY A 79 -16.24 22.49 4.02
C GLY A 79 -15.31 22.27 5.22
N PHE A 80 -14.33 21.36 5.13
CA PHE A 80 -13.31 21.20 6.16
C PHE A 80 -12.13 22.13 5.91
N ILE A 81 -11.59 22.67 6.99
CA ILE A 81 -10.33 23.41 7.00
C ILE A 81 -9.40 22.79 8.02
N TYR A 82 -8.12 22.72 7.69
CA TYR A 82 -7.11 22.31 8.66
C TYR A 82 -6.96 23.36 9.77
N VAL A 83 -6.90 22.90 11.03
CA VAL A 83 -6.63 23.75 12.19
C VAL A 83 -5.14 23.82 12.43
N GLN A 84 -4.55 25.00 12.25
CA GLN A 84 -3.12 25.21 12.42
C GLN A 84 -2.65 24.84 13.84
N GLY A 85 -1.54 24.13 13.95
CA GLY A 85 -0.96 23.69 15.21
C GLY A 85 -1.66 22.48 15.84
N SER A 86 -2.58 21.82 15.12
CA SER A 86 -3.29 20.63 15.62
C SER A 86 -2.53 19.32 15.36
N MET A 87 -1.49 19.32 14.52
CA MET A 87 -0.77 18.11 14.13
C MET A 87 -0.01 17.49 15.31
N ARG A 88 -0.21 16.18 15.50
CA ARG A 88 0.53 15.37 16.46
C ARG A 88 0.98 14.06 15.83
N ILE A 89 2.16 13.58 16.22
CA ILE A 89 2.63 12.21 15.96
C ILE A 89 2.82 11.55 17.33
N ASP A 90 2.13 10.44 17.56
CA ASP A 90 2.12 9.70 18.83
C ASP A 90 1.91 10.62 20.06
N GLY A 91 0.97 11.56 19.93
CA GLY A 91 0.64 12.54 20.97
C GLY A 91 1.60 13.74 21.08
N THR A 92 2.76 13.70 20.43
CA THR A 92 3.73 14.79 20.41
C THR A 92 3.39 15.80 19.33
N LYS A 93 3.30 17.09 19.69
CA LYS A 93 3.08 18.17 18.72
C LYS A 93 4.25 18.26 17.74
N VAL A 94 3.94 18.33 16.45
CA VAL A 94 4.94 18.48 15.37
C VAL A 94 4.61 19.67 14.47
N ALA A 95 5.44 19.91 13.46
CA ALA A 95 5.15 20.93 12.46
C ALA A 95 3.86 20.60 11.69
N ASP A 96 3.15 21.64 11.26
CA ASP A 96 1.96 21.50 10.45
C ASP A 96 2.29 20.87 9.08
N PRO A 97 1.35 20.11 8.47
CA PRO A 97 1.55 19.54 7.15
C PRO A 97 1.66 20.64 6.08
N LEU A 98 2.35 20.32 4.98
CA LEU A 98 2.35 21.18 3.80
C LEU A 98 0.92 21.25 3.23
N GLY A 99 0.54 22.41 2.69
CA GLY A 99 -0.81 22.65 2.16
C GLY A 99 -1.67 23.62 2.97
N GLY A 100 -1.19 24.07 4.14
CA GLY A 100 -1.83 25.12 4.93
C GLY A 100 -3.24 24.72 5.37
N LYS A 101 -4.26 25.47 4.92
CA LYS A 101 -5.66 25.20 5.28
C LYS A 101 -6.32 24.06 4.48
N GLY A 102 -5.62 23.49 3.49
CA GLY A 102 -6.12 22.42 2.61
C GLY A 102 -6.52 22.91 1.21
N PRO A 103 -7.25 22.09 0.43
CA PRO A 103 -7.79 20.78 0.83
C PRO A 103 -6.75 19.66 0.83
N TYR A 104 -5.59 19.86 0.20
CA TYR A 104 -4.54 18.83 0.15
C TYR A 104 -3.50 19.07 1.22
N LEU A 105 -3.40 18.16 2.18
CA LEU A 105 -2.37 18.16 3.21
C LEU A 105 -1.32 17.11 2.88
N LYS A 106 -0.03 17.45 2.97
CA LYS A 106 1.07 16.51 2.74
C LYS A 106 1.99 16.43 3.95
N LEU A 107 2.32 15.21 4.33
CA LEU A 107 3.21 14.90 5.45
C LEU A 107 4.25 13.85 5.01
N GLY A 108 5.51 14.11 5.34
CA GLY A 108 6.58 13.12 5.24
C GLY A 108 6.66 12.28 6.51
N LEU A 109 6.63 10.97 6.37
CA LEU A 109 6.80 10.00 7.47
C LEU A 109 8.22 9.43 7.53
N GLY A 110 9.04 9.64 6.50
CA GLY A 110 10.41 9.16 6.46
C GLY A 110 10.46 7.65 6.23
N THR A 111 11.27 6.95 7.02
CA THR A 111 11.42 5.50 6.92
C THR A 111 10.46 4.79 7.87
N LEU A 112 9.67 3.85 7.36
CA LEU A 112 8.84 2.95 8.15
C LEU A 112 9.43 1.54 8.13
N THR A 113 9.81 1.05 9.29
CA THR A 113 10.23 -0.35 9.47
C THR A 113 9.02 -1.28 9.49
N PRO A 114 9.18 -2.56 9.14
CA PRO A 114 8.15 -3.59 9.33
C PRO A 114 7.57 -3.65 10.75
#